data_AF-A0AAJ0U4L7-F1
#
_entry.id   AF-A0AAJ0U4L7-F1
#
_cell.length_a   1.000
_cell.length_b   1.000
_cell.length_c   1.000
_cell.angle_alpha   90.00
_cell.angle_beta   90.00
_cell.angle_gamma   90.00
#
_symmetry.space_group_name_H-M   'P 1'
#
loop_
_entity.id
_entity.type
_entity.pdbx_description
1 polymer ?
#
loop_
_entity_poly.entity_id
_entity_poly.type
_entity_poly.pdbx_seq_one_letter_code
_entity_poly.pdbx_strand_id
1 'polypeptide(L)'
;MNNNIKLGIVIVLVVVVGFLYLRWGPKSWDVQITGATGDGRDVQYRIETVEAGTTDTLIFKNSDAGFTPPYFKFDSARLQSIARRVSQACSKQSVEINGYGLRIPWLNMFPNAVSIDAPEECRVAPDQ
;
A
#
# COMPACT_ATOMS: atom_id res chain seq x y z
N MET A 1 -25.53 -31.70 -12.09
CA MET A 1 -25.17 -30.41 -12.73
C MET A 1 -24.54 -30.69 -14.08
N ASN A 2 -25.14 -30.20 -15.17
CA ASN A 2 -24.71 -30.50 -16.55
C ASN A 2 -23.34 -29.87 -16.87
N ASN A 3 -22.52 -30.51 -17.71
CA ASN A 3 -21.17 -30.02 -18.05
C ASN A 3 -21.17 -28.61 -18.67
N ASN A 4 -22.19 -28.26 -19.44
CA ASN A 4 -22.33 -26.91 -20.01
C ASN A 4 -22.60 -25.85 -18.92
N ILE A 5 -23.34 -26.21 -17.87
CA ILE A 5 -23.59 -25.34 -16.72
C ILE A 5 -22.30 -25.18 -15.90
N LYS A 6 -21.54 -26.25 -15.70
CA LYS A 6 -20.21 -26.19 -15.05
C LYS A 6 -19.27 -25.26 -15.81
N LEU A 7 -19.19 -25.40 -17.14
CA LEU A 7 -18.35 -24.55 -17.99
C LEU A 7 -18.75 -23.08 -17.91
N GLY A 8 -20.06 -22.78 -17.97
CA GLY A 8 -20.57 -21.41 -17.80
C GLY A 8 -20.20 -20.79 -16.46
N ILE A 9 -20.34 -21.54 -15.36
CA ILE A 9 -19.95 -21.07 -14.02
C ILE A 9 -18.45 -20.79 -13.93
N VAL A 10 -17.61 -21.66 -14.50
CA VAL A 10 -16.15 -21.48 -14.50
C VAL A 10 -15.75 -20.22 -15.28
N ILE A 11 -16.34 -19.98 -16.45
CA ILE A 11 -16.07 -18.77 -17.24
C ILE A 11 -16.44 -17.51 -16.44
N VAL A 12 -17.61 -17.50 -15.82
CA VAL A 12 -18.06 -16.36 -14.99
C VAL A 12 -17.09 -16.13 -13.82
N LEU A 13 -16.67 -17.19 -13.13
CA LEU A 13 -15.69 -17.08 -12.04
C LEU A 13 -14.35 -16.50 -12.52
N VAL A 14 -13.83 -16.95 -13.67
CA VAL A 14 -12.57 -16.44 -14.23
C VAL A 14 -12.71 -14.95 -14.60
N VAL A 15 -13.81 -14.55 -15.23
CA VAL A 15 -14.08 -13.16 -15.58
C VAL A 15 -14.16 -12.29 -14.32
N VAL A 16 -14.87 -12.76 -13.30
CA VAL A 16 -14.97 -12.06 -12.01
C VAL A 16 -13.60 -11.93 -11.37
N VAL A 17 -12.83 -13.02 -11.22
CA VAL A 17 -11.48 -12.97 -10.63
C VAL A 17 -10.55 -12.05 -11.42
N GLY A 18 -10.58 -12.09 -12.76
CA GLY A 18 -9.82 -11.19 -13.62
C GLY A 18 -10.19 -9.72 -13.42
N PHE A 19 -11.49 -9.43 -13.33
CA PHE A 19 -11.98 -8.07 -13.02
C PHE A 19 -11.54 -7.61 -11.63
N LEU A 20 -11.65 -8.48 -10.62
CA LEU A 20 -11.18 -8.18 -9.26
C LEU A 20 -9.69 -7.88 -9.26
N TYR A 21 -8.87 -8.66 -9.97
CA TYR A 21 -7.43 -8.45 -10.06
C TYR A 21 -7.08 -7.13 -10.76
N LEU A 22 -7.72 -6.79 -11.87
CA LEU A 22 -7.50 -5.49 -12.53
C LEU A 22 -7.92 -4.32 -11.65
N ARG A 23 -8.98 -4.50 -10.86
CA ARG A 23 -9.54 -3.46 -10.00
C ARG A 23 -8.73 -3.25 -8.72
N TRP A 24 -8.35 -4.32 -8.05
CA TRP A 24 -7.79 -4.35 -6.70
C TRP A 24 -6.37 -4.91 -6.60
N GLY A 25 -5.82 -5.41 -7.70
CA GLY A 25 -4.51 -6.03 -7.74
C GLY A 25 -3.35 -5.06 -7.46
N PRO A 26 -2.12 -5.60 -7.54
CA PRO A 26 -0.91 -4.85 -7.28
C PRO A 26 -0.76 -3.64 -8.22
N LYS A 27 -0.33 -2.52 -7.67
CA LYS A 27 -0.05 -1.27 -8.37
C LYS A 27 1.20 -0.62 -7.80
N SER A 28 1.82 0.21 -8.63
CA SER A 28 2.99 1.01 -8.29
C SER A 28 2.63 2.48 -8.49
N TRP A 29 2.97 3.31 -7.51
CA TRP A 29 2.71 4.75 -7.54
C TRP A 29 4.03 5.50 -7.41
N ASP A 30 4.30 6.42 -8.33
CA ASP A 30 5.42 7.36 -8.22
C ASP A 30 4.97 8.60 -7.44
N VAL A 31 5.47 8.72 -6.20
CA VAL A 31 4.97 9.69 -5.22
C VAL A 31 6.08 10.29 -4.38
N GLN A 32 5.85 11.49 -3.85
CA GLN A 32 6.70 12.09 -2.84
C GLN A 32 6.08 11.84 -1.46
N ILE A 33 6.85 11.30 -0.52
CA ILE A 33 6.39 11.06 0.85
C ILE A 33 6.51 12.35 1.64
N THR A 34 5.37 12.90 2.06
CA THR A 34 5.29 14.14 2.84
C THR A 34 5.25 13.90 4.34
N GLY A 35 4.86 12.69 4.75
CA GLY A 35 4.88 12.30 6.16
C GLY A 35 4.42 10.86 6.38
N ALA A 36 4.57 10.41 7.61
CA ALA A 36 4.02 9.15 8.06
C ALA A 36 3.51 9.33 9.49
N THR A 37 2.46 8.62 9.89
CA THR A 37 1.91 8.65 11.26
C THR A 37 1.52 7.25 11.68
N GLY A 38 1.75 6.88 12.94
CA GLY A 38 1.28 5.62 13.52
C GLY A 38 1.22 5.77 15.04
N ASP A 39 0.12 5.37 15.64
CA ASP A 39 -0.10 5.50 17.09
C ASP A 39 0.33 4.25 17.88
N GLY A 40 0.64 3.15 17.19
CA GLY A 40 1.03 1.87 17.78
C GLY A 40 -0.07 1.20 18.63
N ARG A 41 -1.25 1.82 18.78
CA ARG A 41 -2.36 1.34 19.62
C ARG A 41 -3.44 0.69 18.79
N ASP A 42 -3.79 1.29 17.64
CA ASP A 42 -4.83 0.81 16.72
C ASP A 42 -4.26 0.18 15.44
N VAL A 43 -2.94 -0.08 15.44
CA VAL A 43 -2.23 -0.89 14.43
C VAL A 43 -2.31 -0.31 13.00
N GLN A 44 -2.83 0.91 12.85
CA GLN A 44 -2.94 1.61 11.58
C GLN A 44 -1.74 2.54 11.36
N TYR A 45 -0.98 2.26 10.31
CA TYR A 45 0.14 3.07 9.85
C TYR A 45 -0.28 3.84 8.61
N ARG A 46 -0.20 5.17 8.69
CA ARG A 46 -0.57 6.09 7.63
C ARG A 46 0.69 6.62 6.96
N ILE A 47 0.75 6.54 5.63
CA ILE A 47 1.78 7.17 4.80
C ILE A 47 1.09 8.22 3.94
N GLU A 48 1.57 9.46 4.04
CA GLU A 48 1.02 10.63 3.37
C GLU A 48 1.92 10.96 2.19
N THR A 49 1.31 11.08 1.01
CA THR A 49 2.06 11.27 -0.23
C THR A 49 1.37 12.23 -1.18
N VAL A 50 2.16 12.79 -2.09
CA VAL A 50 1.69 13.58 -3.23
C VAL A 50 2.20 12.93 -4.50
N GLU A 51 1.35 12.75 -5.49
CA GLU A 51 1.73 12.16 -6.78
C GLU A 51 2.77 13.05 -7.49
N ALA A 52 3.80 12.42 -8.05
CA ALA A 52 4.93 13.14 -8.61
C ALA A 52 4.48 14.08 -9.75
N GLY A 53 4.85 15.35 -9.65
CA GLY A 53 4.50 16.36 -10.66
C GLY A 53 3.05 16.88 -10.58
N THR A 54 2.27 16.48 -9.59
CA THR A 54 0.89 16.95 -9.39
C THR A 54 0.68 17.56 -8.01
N THR A 55 -0.55 17.97 -7.71
CA THR A 55 -1.00 18.35 -6.35
C THR A 55 -1.85 17.27 -5.70
N ASP A 56 -2.02 16.13 -6.37
CA ASP A 56 -2.94 15.09 -5.95
C ASP A 56 -2.35 14.29 -4.80
N THR A 57 -3.10 14.22 -3.71
CA THR A 57 -2.67 13.51 -2.50
C THR A 57 -3.12 12.06 -2.54
N LEU A 58 -2.21 11.15 -2.19
CA LEU A 58 -2.51 9.74 -2.02
C LEU A 58 -2.11 9.33 -0.60
N ILE A 59 -3.04 8.67 0.09
CA ILE A 59 -2.84 8.22 1.46
C ILE A 59 -2.88 6.70 1.46
N PHE A 60 -1.81 6.09 1.94
CA PHE A 60 -1.76 4.66 2.22
C PHE A 60 -2.08 4.45 3.69
N LYS A 61 -2.90 3.44 3.99
CA LYS A 61 -3.16 3.00 5.36
C LYS A 61 -2.93 1.51 5.43
N ASN A 62 -1.83 1.13 6.05
CA ASN A 62 -1.54 -0.23 6.40
C ASN A 62 -2.14 -0.55 7.76
N SER A 63 -2.65 -1.76 7.93
CA SER A 63 -3.05 -2.30 9.23
C SER A 63 -2.37 -3.65 9.42
N ASP A 64 -1.61 -3.83 10.50
CA ASP A 64 -1.22 -5.19 10.90
C ASP A 64 -2.43 -5.92 11.47
N ALA A 65 -2.49 -7.24 11.26
CA ALA A 65 -3.47 -8.07 11.94
C ALA A 65 -3.20 -8.02 13.46
N GLY A 66 -4.24 -7.77 14.25
CA GLY A 66 -4.19 -7.84 15.70
C GLY A 66 -3.91 -9.25 16.23
N PHE A 67 -4.14 -9.46 17.53
CA PHE A 67 -3.80 -10.66 18.32
C PHE A 67 -4.45 -12.00 17.87
N THR A 68 -5.24 -12.04 16.78
CA THR A 68 -5.84 -13.29 16.29
C THR A 68 -4.78 -14.22 15.64
N PRO A 69 -4.60 -15.46 16.13
CA PRO A 69 -3.62 -16.39 15.58
C PRO A 69 -3.92 -16.79 14.11
N PRO A 70 -2.89 -17.17 13.33
CA PRO A 70 -1.47 -17.24 13.67
C PRO A 70 -0.76 -15.95 13.25
N TYR A 71 -0.10 -15.29 14.21
CA TYR A 71 0.57 -13.99 14.12
C TYR A 71 1.35 -13.75 12.81
N PHE A 72 0.73 -13.11 11.83
CA PHE A 72 1.43 -12.43 10.75
C PHE A 72 1.56 -10.96 11.15
N LYS A 73 2.68 -10.61 11.81
CA LYS A 73 3.07 -9.20 11.88
C LYS A 73 3.41 -8.79 10.46
N PHE A 74 2.54 -8.01 9.83
CA PHE A 74 2.87 -7.40 8.55
C PHE A 74 3.95 -6.33 8.83
N ASP A 75 4.86 -6.11 7.88
CA ASP A 75 6.04 -5.25 8.06
C ASP A 75 5.65 -3.74 8.05
N SER A 76 4.44 -3.38 8.50
CA SER A 76 3.87 -2.05 8.37
C SER A 76 4.59 -1.02 9.25
N ALA A 77 5.02 -1.44 10.45
CA ALA A 77 5.86 -0.61 11.31
C ALA A 77 7.19 -0.23 10.63
N ARG A 78 7.80 -1.17 9.90
CA ARG A 78 9.02 -0.91 9.13
C ARG A 78 8.75 0.00 7.95
N LEU A 79 7.68 -0.24 7.19
CA LEU A 79 7.28 0.65 6.09
C LEU A 79 7.04 2.08 6.58
N GLN A 80 6.40 2.24 7.75
CA GLN A 80 6.20 3.54 8.38
C GLN A 80 7.53 4.21 8.77
N SER A 81 8.48 3.44 9.31
CA SER A 81 9.82 3.94 9.63
C SER A 81 10.58 4.38 8.38
N ILE A 82 10.56 3.57 7.31
CA ILE A 82 11.16 3.92 6.01
C ILE A 82 10.54 5.20 5.46
N ALA A 83 9.20 5.28 5.42
CA ALA A 83 8.47 6.47 4.97
C ALA A 83 8.86 7.72 5.76
N ARG A 84 8.96 7.60 7.10
CA ARG A 84 9.40 8.70 7.96
C ARG A 84 10.80 9.18 7.59
N ARG A 85 11.75 8.27 7.39
CA ARG A 85 13.12 8.64 7.00
C ARG A 85 13.16 9.31 5.65
N VAL A 86 12.46 8.76 4.65
CA VAL A 86 12.35 9.36 3.31
C VAL A 86 11.80 10.78 3.40
N SER A 87 10.73 11.01 4.18
CA SER A 87 10.15 12.36 4.34
C SER A 87 11.09 13.37 5.01
N GLN A 88 12.06 12.90 5.81
CA GLN A 88 13.00 13.77 6.53
C GLN A 88 14.29 14.01 5.74
N ALA A 89 14.88 12.95 5.19
CA ALA A 89 16.16 13.01 4.48
C ALA A 89 16.02 13.38 3.00
N CYS A 90 14.88 13.04 2.38
CA CYS A 90 14.68 13.12 0.94
C CYS A 90 13.30 13.65 0.55
N SER A 91 12.80 14.67 1.25
CA SER A 91 11.44 15.22 1.06
C SER A 91 11.10 15.69 -0.35
N LYS A 92 12.11 15.94 -1.20
CA LYS A 92 11.94 16.36 -2.60
C LYS A 92 12.08 15.23 -3.63
N GLN A 93 12.53 14.05 -3.20
CA GLN A 93 12.70 12.90 -4.08
C GLN A 93 11.37 12.20 -4.28
N SER A 94 11.08 11.80 -5.52
CA SER A 94 10.00 10.85 -5.76
C SER A 94 10.48 9.44 -5.48
N VAL A 95 9.57 8.61 -4.99
CA VAL A 95 9.82 7.23 -4.63
C VAL A 95 8.69 6.37 -5.18
N GLU A 96 9.01 5.13 -5.51
CA GLU A 96 8.01 4.18 -5.96
C GLU A 96 7.42 3.45 -4.75
N ILE A 97 6.11 3.59 -4.55
CA ILE A 97 5.38 2.82 -3.56
C ILE A 97 4.65 1.70 -4.29
N ASN A 98 4.93 0.45 -3.90
CA ASN A 98 4.18 -0.70 -4.39
C ASN A 98 3.12 -1.08 -3.37
N GLY A 99 1.94 -1.48 -3.85
CA GLY A 99 0.84 -1.82 -2.96
C GLY A 99 -0.40 -2.33 -3.68
N TYR A 100 -1.51 -2.43 -2.96
CA TYR A 100 -2.78 -2.90 -3.50
C TYR A 100 -3.96 -2.20 -2.83
N GLY A 101 -5.13 -2.33 -3.44
CA GLY A 101 -6.37 -1.77 -2.92
C GLY A 101 -6.80 -0.46 -3.58
N LEU A 102 -7.89 0.10 -3.06
CA LEU A 102 -8.53 1.28 -3.61
C LEU A 102 -8.70 2.37 -2.57
N ARG A 103 -8.65 3.60 -3.06
CA ARG A 103 -9.13 4.76 -2.34
C ARG A 103 -10.66 4.84 -2.51
N ILE A 104 -11.40 4.48 -1.47
CA ILE A 104 -12.85 4.68 -1.39
C ILE A 104 -13.16 5.53 -0.15
N PRO A 105 -13.25 6.87 -0.30
CA PRO A 105 -13.42 7.82 0.82
C PRO A 105 -14.57 7.50 1.76
N TRP A 106 -15.73 7.19 1.23
CA TRP A 106 -16.95 6.98 2.00
C TRP A 106 -16.96 5.65 2.77
N LEU A 107 -16.13 4.68 2.39
CA LEU A 107 -15.95 3.41 3.12
C LEU A 107 -14.73 3.44 4.06
N ASN A 108 -14.05 4.59 4.22
CA ASN A 108 -12.76 4.68 4.94
C ASN A 108 -11.74 3.66 4.40
N MET A 109 -11.81 3.31 3.11
CA MET A 109 -10.87 2.39 2.48
C MET A 109 -9.76 3.17 1.78
N PHE A 110 -8.54 2.72 2.03
CA PHE A 110 -7.31 3.27 1.52
C PHE A 110 -6.44 2.13 0.99
N PRO A 111 -5.60 2.37 -0.02
CA PRO A 111 -4.64 1.37 -0.46
C PRO A 111 -3.66 1.00 0.67
N ASN A 112 -3.18 -0.24 0.64
CA ASN A 112 -2.10 -0.73 1.49
C ASN A 112 -0.79 -0.64 0.71
N ALA A 113 0.27 -0.15 1.34
CA ALA A 113 1.63 -0.23 0.82
C ALA A 113 2.26 -1.58 1.20
N VAL A 114 3.13 -2.10 0.34
CA VAL A 114 3.85 -3.37 0.54
C VAL A 114 5.36 -3.14 0.45
N SER A 115 5.82 -2.25 -0.42
CA SER A 115 7.21 -1.78 -0.43
C SER A 115 7.28 -0.28 -0.72
N ILE A 116 8.41 0.30 -0.32
CA ILE A 116 8.81 1.67 -0.68
C ILE A 116 10.21 1.55 -1.27
N ASP A 117 10.30 1.82 -2.56
CA ASP A 117 11.53 1.79 -3.33
C ASP A 117 11.99 3.24 -3.51
N ALA A 118 12.85 3.63 -2.58
CA ALA A 118 13.50 4.94 -2.52
C ALA A 118 15.00 4.80 -2.82
N PRO A 119 15.67 5.87 -3.28
CA PRO A 119 17.12 5.89 -3.44
C PRO A 119 17.85 5.43 -2.17
N GLU A 120 19.00 4.78 -2.33
CA GLU A 120 19.72 4.13 -1.23
C GLU A 120 20.13 5.14 -0.15
N GLU A 121 20.55 6.35 -0.55
CA GLU A 121 20.89 7.46 0.33
C GLU A 121 19.74 7.87 1.26
N CYS A 122 18.48 7.67 0.83
CA CYS A 122 17.29 7.97 1.62
C CYS A 122 16.96 6.87 2.64
N ARG A 123 17.49 5.67 2.43
CA ARG A 123 17.20 4.46 3.22
C ARG A 123 18.34 4.12 4.18
N VAL A 124 19.57 4.49 3.84
CA VAL A 124 20.76 4.22 4.65
C VAL A 124 20.92 5.27 5.76
N ALA A 125 21.59 4.89 6.84
CA ALA A 125 21.99 5.83 7.89
C ALA A 125 23.06 6.77 7.32
N PRO A 126 22.99 8.09 7.56
CA PRO A 126 24.07 8.97 7.15
C PRO A 126 25.37 8.51 7.81
N ASP A 127 26.45 8.43 7.03
CA ASP A 127 27.79 8.22 7.56
C ASP A 127 28.14 9.40 8.48
N GLN A 128 28.68 9.11 9.66
CA GLN A 128 29.02 10.11 10.68
C GLN A 128 30.24 10.95 10.29
#